data_AF-W5XYY7-F1
#
_entry.id   AF-W5XYY7-F1
#
_cell.length_a   1.000
_cell.length_b   1.000
_cell.length_c   1.000
_cell.angle_alpha   90.00
_cell.angle_beta   90.00
_cell.angle_gamma   90.00
#
_symmetry.space_group_name_H-M   'P 1'
#
loop_
_entity.id
_entity.type
_entity.pdbx_description
1 polymer ?
#
loop_
_entity_poly.entity_id
_entity_poly.type
_entity_poly.pdbx_seq_one_letter_code
_entity_poly.pdbx_strand_id
1 'polypeptide(L)'
;MPPLDPPTSTDTSSATLAFDPVASNEALTRMGELAAELARAHQGLPPTLPKGAAGRGFAAYEKALGEVYAGLHERTAAAFDVLSRGVTAALQQVEELRATDEAHAASTRAIWGRS
;
A
#
# COMPACT_ATOMS: atom_id res chain seq x y z
N MET A 1 25.05 -41.47 -33.58
CA MET A 1 24.53 -40.37 -32.75
C MET A 1 23.80 -39.41 -33.66
N PRO A 2 22.47 -39.23 -33.52
CA PRO A 2 21.78 -38.17 -34.26
C PRO A 2 22.12 -36.79 -33.67
N PRO A 3 22.09 -35.72 -34.48
CA PRO A 3 22.29 -34.36 -34.00
C PRO A 3 21.11 -33.93 -33.11
N LEU A 4 21.43 -33.26 -32.01
CA LEU A 4 20.46 -32.60 -31.13
C LEU A 4 19.95 -31.34 -31.82
N ASP A 5 18.64 -31.24 -32.04
CA ASP A 5 18.01 -29.99 -32.49
C ASP A 5 18.18 -28.91 -31.40
N PRO A 6 18.42 -27.64 -31.79
CA PRO A 6 18.51 -26.55 -30.83
C PRO A 6 17.14 -26.29 -30.17
N PRO A 7 17.12 -25.85 -28.91
CA PRO A 7 15.87 -25.51 -28.24
C PRO A 7 15.19 -24.37 -28.98
N THR A 8 13.96 -24.62 -29.43
CA THR A 8 13.02 -23.60 -29.90
C THR A 8 12.88 -22.52 -28.83
N SER A 9 13.24 -21.28 -29.17
CA SER A 9 13.02 -20.10 -28.33
C SER A 9 11.63 -20.13 -27.71
N THR A 10 11.57 -20.27 -26.40
CA THR A 10 10.38 -19.95 -25.62
C THR A 10 10.11 -18.48 -25.85
N ASP A 11 9.05 -18.22 -26.62
CA ASP A 11 8.41 -16.94 -26.81
C ASP A 11 8.09 -16.37 -25.43
N THR A 12 9.03 -15.57 -24.91
CA THR A 12 8.83 -14.77 -23.72
C THR A 12 7.99 -13.60 -24.21
N SER A 13 6.69 -13.85 -24.38
CA SER A 13 5.69 -12.83 -24.56
C SER A 13 5.77 -11.94 -23.33
N SER A 14 6.58 -10.88 -23.45
CA SER A 14 6.59 -9.75 -22.54
C SER A 14 5.20 -9.14 -22.65
N ALA A 15 4.29 -9.61 -21.81
CA ALA A 15 3.08 -8.89 -21.50
C ALA A 15 3.53 -7.55 -20.89
N THR A 16 3.72 -6.55 -21.74
CA THR A 16 3.82 -5.17 -21.32
C THR A 16 2.50 -4.89 -20.62
N LEU A 17 2.50 -4.98 -19.28
CA LEU A 17 1.40 -4.48 -18.46
C LEU A 17 1.27 -3.01 -18.81
N ALA A 18 0.33 -2.68 -19.68
CA ALA A 18 0.01 -1.31 -20.01
C ALA A 18 -0.41 -0.64 -18.69
N PHE A 19 0.40 0.33 -18.25
CA PHE A 19 0.11 1.09 -17.06
C PHE A 19 -1.16 1.90 -17.31
N ASP A 20 -2.20 1.64 -16.53
CA ASP A 20 -3.43 2.43 -16.52
C ASP A 20 -3.39 3.40 -15.34
N PRO A 21 -3.14 4.70 -15.56
CA PRO A 21 -3.06 5.69 -14.50
C PRO A 21 -4.40 5.90 -13.78
N VAL A 22 -5.53 5.66 -14.45
CA VAL A 22 -6.86 5.81 -13.85
C VAL A 22 -7.13 4.67 -12.88
N ALA A 23 -6.95 3.42 -13.33
CA ALA A 23 -7.11 2.25 -12.46
C ALA A 23 -6.12 2.26 -11.28
N SER A 24 -4.89 2.74 -11.50
CA SER A 24 -3.88 2.89 -10.45
C SER A 24 -4.28 3.93 -9.41
N ASN A 25 -4.77 5.09 -9.83
CA ASN A 25 -5.28 6.12 -8.92
C ASN A 25 -6.48 5.65 -8.11
N GLU A 26 -7.43 4.95 -8.74
CA GLU A 26 -8.58 4.39 -8.01
C GLU A 26 -8.15 3.37 -6.96
N ALA A 27 -7.24 2.46 -7.29
CA ALA A 27 -6.74 1.45 -6.36
C ALA A 27 -6.01 2.10 -5.18
N LEU A 28 -5.12 3.06 -5.44
CA LEU A 28 -4.38 3.80 -4.41
C LEU A 28 -5.31 4.62 -3.51
N THR A 29 -6.34 5.25 -4.08
CA THR A 29 -7.34 6.00 -3.32
C THR A 29 -8.07 5.08 -2.34
N ARG A 30 -8.56 3.93 -2.82
CA ARG A 30 -9.23 2.93 -1.96
C ARG A 30 -8.31 2.39 -0.86
N MET A 31 -7.03 2.18 -1.17
CA MET A 31 -6.04 1.78 -0.17
C MET A 31 -5.83 2.85 0.90
N GLY A 32 -5.80 4.13 0.51
CA GLY A 32 -5.71 5.26 1.45
C GLY A 32 -6.95 5.36 2.35
N GLU A 33 -8.15 5.20 1.79
CA GLU A 33 -9.41 5.20 2.54
C GLU A 33 -9.46 4.07 3.57
N LEU A 34 -9.08 2.85 3.16
CA LEU A 34 -9.01 1.69 4.05
C LEU A 34 -7.99 1.90 5.17
N ALA A 35 -6.81 2.44 4.87
CA ALA A 35 -5.80 2.76 5.88
C ALA A 35 -6.32 3.79 6.89
N ALA A 36 -7.06 4.81 6.43
CA ALA A 36 -7.68 5.82 7.28
C ALA A 36 -8.81 5.24 8.14
N GLU A 37 -9.60 4.31 7.62
CA GLU A 37 -10.61 3.57 8.40
C GLU A 37 -9.97 2.72 9.50
N LEU A 38 -8.94 1.94 9.15
CA LEU A 38 -8.21 1.12 10.11
C LEU A 38 -7.53 1.96 11.19
N ALA A 39 -6.93 3.10 10.82
CA ALA A 39 -6.35 4.03 11.78
C ALA A 39 -7.41 4.60 12.76
N ARG A 40 -8.62 4.93 12.27
CA ARG A 40 -9.73 5.39 13.12
C ARG A 40 -10.23 4.28 14.05
N ALA A 41 -10.37 3.06 13.55
CA ALA A 41 -10.75 1.91 14.38
C ALA A 41 -9.69 1.62 15.47
N HIS A 42 -8.42 1.82 15.14
CA HIS A 42 -7.29 1.63 16.05
C HIS A 42 -7.25 2.65 17.19
N GLN A 43 -7.73 3.87 16.98
CA GLN A 43 -7.87 4.89 18.04
C GLN A 43 -8.90 4.53 19.12
N GLY A 44 -9.63 3.40 18.97
CA GLY A 44 -10.50 2.86 20.01
C GLY A 44 -9.72 2.61 21.32
N LEU A 45 -10.35 2.93 22.45
CA LEU A 45 -9.76 2.72 23.77
C LEU A 45 -9.35 1.26 23.98
N PRO A 46 -8.22 0.98 24.66
CA PRO A 46 -7.86 -0.36 25.08
C PRO A 46 -9.04 -1.02 25.82
N PRO A 47 -9.29 -2.33 25.63
CA PRO A 47 -10.30 -3.03 26.41
C PRO A 47 -9.94 -2.91 27.91
N THR A 48 -10.72 -2.11 28.65
CA THR A 48 -10.58 -2.02 30.10
C THR A 48 -11.28 -3.21 30.74
N LEU A 49 -10.54 -4.01 31.51
CA LEU A 49 -11.14 -5.13 32.24
C LEU A 49 -11.82 -4.62 33.52
N PRO A 50 -13.02 -5.14 33.87
CA PRO A 50 -13.71 -4.73 35.09
C PRO A 50 -12.93 -5.17 36.34
N LYS A 51 -12.48 -4.18 37.13
CA LYS A 51 -11.63 -4.35 38.33
C LYS A 51 -12.17 -5.30 39.40
N GLY A 52 -13.47 -5.62 39.38
CA GLY A 52 -14.12 -6.51 40.34
C GLY A 52 -14.01 -8.01 40.04
N ALA A 53 -13.64 -8.40 38.81
CA ALA A 53 -13.56 -9.82 38.40
C ALA A 53 -12.23 -10.50 38.76
N ALA A 54 -11.36 -9.77 39.46
CA ALA A 54 -9.92 -9.93 39.43
C ALA A 54 -9.39 -10.29 40.83
N GLY A 55 -9.26 -11.58 41.13
CA GLY A 55 -8.71 -12.07 42.40
C GLY A 55 -7.26 -11.64 42.67
N ARG A 56 -6.67 -12.08 43.80
CA ARG A 56 -5.26 -11.80 44.14
C ARG A 56 -4.34 -12.27 43.00
N GLY A 57 -3.51 -11.37 42.48
CA GLY A 57 -2.57 -11.63 41.37
C GLY A 57 -3.00 -11.06 40.01
N PHE A 58 -4.28 -10.69 39.85
CA PHE A 58 -4.78 -10.15 38.59
C PHE A 58 -4.22 -8.77 38.23
N ALA A 59 -3.87 -7.94 39.22
CA ALA A 59 -3.27 -6.62 38.97
C ALA A 59 -1.93 -6.70 38.22
N ALA A 60 -1.11 -7.73 38.51
CA ALA A 60 0.14 -7.96 37.79
C ALA A 60 -0.14 -8.43 36.34
N TYR A 61 -1.18 -9.25 36.17
CA TYR A 61 -1.63 -9.71 34.85
C TYR A 61 -2.23 -8.58 34.01
N GLU A 62 -3.06 -7.72 34.61
CA GLU A 62 -3.63 -6.52 33.98
C GLU A 62 -2.52 -5.57 33.51
N LYS A 63 -1.49 -5.35 34.33
CA LYS A 63 -0.33 -4.54 33.96
C LYS A 63 0.41 -5.14 32.76
N ALA A 64 0.72 -6.43 32.80
CA ALA A 64 1.41 -7.11 31.69
C ALA A 64 0.57 -7.07 30.40
N LEU A 65 -0.74 -7.27 30.50
CA LEU A 65 -1.65 -7.21 29.36
C LEU A 65 -1.73 -5.79 28.79
N GLY A 66 -1.74 -4.76 29.65
CA GLY A 66 -1.69 -3.36 29.25
C GLY A 66 -0.40 -3.00 28.52
N GLU A 67 0.75 -3.49 28.99
CA GLU A 67 2.05 -3.30 28.33
C GLU A 67 2.10 -3.97 26.94
N VAL A 68 1.61 -5.21 26.84
CA VAL A 68 1.51 -5.92 25.55
C VAL A 68 0.58 -5.18 24.60
N TYR A 69 -0.58 -4.72 25.08
CA TYR A 69 -1.52 -3.97 24.26
C TYR A 69 -0.93 -2.64 23.80
N ALA A 70 -0.26 -1.89 24.68
CA ALA A 70 0.41 -0.63 24.33
C ALA A 70 1.48 -0.86 23.25
N GLY A 71 2.32 -1.88 23.39
CA GLY A 71 3.33 -2.21 22.39
C GLY A 71 2.74 -2.65 21.05
N LEU A 72 1.64 -3.41 21.06
CA LEU A 72 0.91 -3.76 19.84
C LEU A 72 0.29 -2.51 19.21
N HIS A 73 -0.27 -1.63 20.02
CA HIS A 73 -0.92 -0.41 19.59
C HIS A 73 0.08 0.54 18.90
N GLU A 74 1.26 0.75 19.48
CA GLU A 74 2.32 1.55 18.89
C GLU A 74 2.80 0.99 17.54
N ARG A 75 3.03 -0.32 17.47
CA ARG A 75 3.48 -0.98 16.23
C ARG A 75 2.46 -0.87 15.12
N THR A 76 1.19 -1.07 15.44
CA THR A 76 0.09 -0.95 14.47
C THR A 76 -0.09 0.50 14.00
N ALA A 77 0.05 1.48 14.90
CA ALA A 77 0.04 2.90 14.52
C ALA A 77 1.20 3.25 13.56
N ALA A 78 2.41 2.74 13.85
CA ALA A 78 3.57 2.92 12.96
C ALA A 78 3.36 2.28 11.58
N ALA A 79 2.73 1.10 11.53
CA ALA A 79 2.40 0.44 10.27
C ALA A 79 1.40 1.25 9.43
N PHE A 80 0.37 1.82 10.05
CA PHE A 80 -0.59 2.69 9.34
C PHE A 80 0.05 3.97 8.83
N ASP A 81 0.95 4.58 9.59
CA ASP A 81 1.69 5.76 9.14
C ASP A 81 2.57 5.46 7.92
N VAL A 82 3.28 4.32 7.92
CA VAL A 82 4.07 3.88 6.75
C VAL A 82 3.18 3.63 5.54
N LEU A 83 2.03 2.94 5.72
CA LEU A 83 1.08 2.69 4.64
C LEU A 83 0.53 4.00 4.06
N SER A 84 0.12 4.94 4.92
CA SER A 84 -0.40 6.23 4.50
C SER A 84 0.63 7.01 3.69
N ARG A 85 1.87 7.11 4.17
CA ARG A 85 2.97 7.76 3.44
C ARG A 85 3.26 7.08 2.10
N GLY A 86 3.24 5.75 2.06
CA GLY A 86 3.43 4.98 0.84
C GLY A 86 2.35 5.25 -0.22
N VAL A 87 1.08 5.29 0.19
CA VAL A 87 -0.04 5.62 -0.71
C VAL A 87 0.09 7.05 -1.23
N THR A 88 0.40 8.02 -0.38
CA THR A 88 0.61 9.42 -0.81
C THR A 88 1.74 9.54 -1.82
N ALA A 89 2.88 8.88 -1.57
CA ALA A 89 4.02 8.90 -2.49
C ALA A 89 3.67 8.24 -3.85
N ALA A 90 2.93 7.13 -3.82
CA ALA A 90 2.49 6.47 -5.04
C ALA A 90 1.54 7.36 -5.87
N LEU A 91 0.58 8.04 -5.23
CA LEU A 91 -0.31 8.99 -5.91
C LEU A 91 0.46 10.14 -6.56
N GLN A 92 1.49 10.67 -5.89
CA GLN A 92 2.36 11.71 -6.47
C GLN A 92 3.08 11.20 -7.72
N GLN A 93 3.64 9.99 -7.69
CA GLN A 93 4.30 9.39 -8.85
C GLN A 93 3.36 9.17 -10.03
N VAL A 94 2.12 8.74 -9.78
CA VAL A 94 1.11 8.59 -10.84
C VAL A 94 0.81 9.93 -11.51
N GLU A 95 0.69 11.02 -10.73
CA GLU A 95 0.45 12.35 -11.28
C GLU A 95 1.66 12.88 -12.08
N GLU A 96 2.88 12.64 -11.61
CA GLU A 96 4.11 13.00 -12.35
C GLU A 96 4.22 12.27 -13.69
N LEU A 97 3.88 10.98 -13.72
CA LEU A 97 3.82 10.19 -14.95
C LEU A 97 2.76 10.74 -15.92
N ARG A 98 1.56 11.05 -15.40
CA ARG A 98 0.47 11.64 -16.18
C ARG A 98 0.89 12.97 -16.83
N ALA A 99 1.53 13.86 -16.06
CA ALA A 99 2.04 15.13 -16.55
C ALA A 99 3.12 14.95 -17.63
N THR A 100 4.00 13.96 -17.45
CA THR A 100 5.05 13.63 -18.42
C THR A 100 4.45 13.11 -19.73
N ASP A 101 3.46 12.22 -19.66
CA ASP A 101 2.76 11.69 -20.84
C ASP A 101 1.99 12.79 -21.58
N GLU A 102 1.31 13.69 -20.86
CA GLU A 102 0.63 14.85 -21.46
C GLU A 102 1.63 15.76 -22.20
N ALA A 103 2.81 16.02 -21.61
CA ALA A 103 3.86 16.82 -22.23
C ALA A 103 4.45 16.14 -23.49
N HIS A 104 4.71 14.84 -23.44
CA HIS A 104 5.16 14.07 -24.59
C HIS A 104 4.10 14.03 -25.71
N ALA A 105 2.82 13.86 -25.37
CA ALA A 105 1.73 13.89 -26.34
C ALA A 105 1.58 15.28 -26.99
N ALA A 106 1.77 16.37 -26.23
CA ALA A 106 1.77 17.73 -26.76
C ALA A 106 2.96 17.97 -27.70
N SER A 107 4.17 17.55 -27.31
CA SER A 107 5.38 17.65 -28.12
C SER A 107 5.24 16.88 -29.44
N THR A 108 4.73 15.64 -29.37
CA THR A 108 4.48 14.80 -30.55
C THR A 108 3.47 15.47 -31.48
N ARG A 109 2.33 15.95 -30.97
CA ARG A 109 1.35 16.68 -31.78
C ARG A 109 1.95 17.92 -32.45
N ALA A 110 2.82 18.65 -31.76
CA ALA A 110 3.48 19.82 -32.33
C ALA A 110 4.45 19.44 -33.46
N ILE A 111 5.16 18.32 -33.36
CA ILE A 111 6.09 17.85 -34.40
C ILE A 111 5.32 17.40 -35.65
N TRP A 112 4.32 16.54 -35.48
CA TRP A 112 3.59 15.92 -36.59
C TRP A 112 2.51 16.81 -37.20
N GLY A 113 1.99 17.80 -36.47
CA GLY A 113 1.03 18.78 -36.99
C GLY A 113 1.63 19.89 -37.86
N ARG A 114 2.96 19.89 -38.06
CA ARG A 114 3.69 20.87 -38.91
C ARG A 114 4.14 20.32 -40.27
N SER A 115 3.87 19.05 -40.53
CA SER A 115 4.20 18.32 -41.77
C SER A 115 2.94 18.00 -42.56
#